data_AF-A0A530M4I3-F1
#
_entry.id   AF-A0A530M4I3-F1
#
_cell.length_a   1.000
_cell.length_b   1.000
_cell.length_c   1.000
_cell.angle_alpha   90.00
_cell.angle_beta   90.00
_cell.angle_gamma   90.00
#
_symmetry.space_group_name_H-M   'P 1'
#
loop_
_entity.id
_entity.type
_entity.pdbx_description
1 polymer ?
#
loop_
_entity_poly.entity_id
_entity_poly.type
_entity_poly.pdbx_seq_one_letter_code
_entity_poly.pdbx_strand_id
1 'polypeptide(L)'
;QMRRLHELRRDANVLKGVLWPMRDALATLIRNDVPYVKPETKIFLNDTLDHSLRLIELVETQRDMLTGLIEMHVSLSQARTSDVISYLTIVSVIFIPLTFLAGVWG
;
A
#
# COMPACT_ATOMS: atom_id res chain seq x y z
N GLN A 1 5.42 12.94 0.73
CA GLN A 1 4.52 11.89 1.26
C GLN A 1 4.61 10.59 0.47
N MET A 2 4.57 10.62 -0.86
CA MET A 2 4.60 9.40 -1.69
C MET A 2 5.83 8.50 -1.47
N ARG A 3 7.02 9.09 -1.29
CA ARG A 3 8.24 8.34 -0.93
C ARG A 3 8.06 7.50 0.35
N ARG A 4 7.39 8.05 1.36
CA ARG A 4 7.13 7.39 2.65
C ARG A 4 6.14 6.23 2.50
N LEU A 5 5.12 6.37 1.64
CA LEU A 5 4.19 5.29 1.30
C LEU A 5 4.91 4.14 0.58
N HIS A 6 5.81 4.45 -0.35
CA HIS A 6 6.63 3.45 -1.02
C HIS A 6 7.63 2.77 -0.08
N GLU A 7 8.25 3.51 0.84
CA GLU A 7 9.11 2.96 1.90
C GLU A 7 8.32 1.98 2.78
N LEU A 8 7.13 2.36 3.28
CA LEU A 8 6.28 1.47 4.08
C LEU A 8 5.85 0.20 3.31
N ARG A 9 5.52 0.33 2.02
CA ARG A 9 5.19 -0.82 1.17
C ARG A 9 6.38 -1.75 1.00
N ARG A 10 7.60 -1.20 0.90
CA ARG A 10 8.83 -1.99 0.84
C ARG A 10 9.09 -2.71 2.17
N ASP A 11 8.91 -2.04 3.29
CA ASP A 11 9.11 -2.63 4.62
C ASP A 11 8.11 -3.77 4.87
N ALA A 12 6.84 -3.59 4.49
CA ALA A 12 5.84 -4.65 4.56
C ALA A 12 6.17 -5.86 3.67
N ASN A 13 6.77 -5.63 2.49
CA ASN A 13 7.27 -6.70 1.64
C ASN A 13 8.42 -7.48 2.28
N VAL A 14 9.37 -6.77 2.89
CA VAL A 14 10.51 -7.38 3.60
C VAL A 14 10.00 -8.22 4.77
N LEU A 15 9.06 -7.67 5.56
CA LEU A 15 8.47 -8.36 6.70
C LEU A 15 7.74 -9.65 6.27
N LYS A 16 6.95 -9.60 5.19
CA LYS A 16 6.34 -10.80 4.59
C LYS A 16 7.41 -11.83 4.19
N GLY A 17 8.50 -11.36 3.56
CA GLY A 17 9.61 -12.22 3.14
C GLY A 17 10.31 -12.95 4.28
N VAL A 18 10.27 -12.42 5.51
CA VAL A 18 10.84 -13.06 6.71
C VAL A 18 9.82 -13.96 7.42
N LEU A 19 8.56 -13.53 7.51
CA LEU A 19 7.51 -14.26 8.22
C LEU A 19 7.16 -15.61 7.57
N TRP A 20 7.19 -15.71 6.23
CA TRP A 20 6.90 -16.96 5.53
C TRP A 20 7.92 -18.06 5.83
N PRO A 21 9.25 -17.84 5.66
CA PRO A 21 10.27 -18.80 6.08
C PRO A 21 10.20 -19.16 7.56
N MET A 22 9.91 -18.20 8.44
CA MET A 22 9.75 -18.46 9.88
C MET A 22 8.58 -19.41 10.16
N ARG A 23 7.42 -19.16 9.54
CA ARG A 23 6.25 -20.03 9.61
C ARG A 23 6.56 -21.44 9.13
N ASP A 24 7.26 -21.58 8.01
CA ASP A 24 7.60 -22.89 7.44
C ASP A 24 8.62 -23.65 8.30
N ALA A 25 9.61 -22.94 8.87
CA ALA A 25 10.55 -23.51 9.82
C ALA A 25 9.86 -24.02 11.09
N LEU A 26 8.95 -23.21 11.67
CA LEU A 26 8.16 -23.61 12.84
C LEU A 26 7.27 -24.82 12.54
N ALA A 27 6.56 -24.81 11.41
CA ALA A 27 5.71 -25.93 11.00
C ALA A 27 6.52 -27.23 10.79
N THR A 28 7.75 -27.11 10.30
CA THR A 28 8.67 -28.25 10.13
C THR A 28 9.14 -28.78 11.48
N LEU A 29 9.47 -27.90 12.43
CA LEU A 29 9.87 -28.27 13.80
C LEU A 29 8.75 -28.98 14.57
N ILE A 30 7.49 -28.57 14.35
CA ILE A 30 6.32 -29.16 15.02
C ILE A 30 5.99 -30.54 14.45
N ARG A 31 6.02 -30.69 13.11
CA ARG A 31 5.68 -31.95 12.42
C ARG A 31 6.74 -33.02 12.58
N ASN A 32 8.01 -32.66 12.55
CA ASN A 32 9.10 -33.62 12.69
C ASN A 32 9.30 -33.95 14.17
N ASP A 33 9.34 -35.23 14.53
CA ASP A 33 9.81 -35.65 15.85
C ASP A 33 11.33 -35.51 15.91
N VAL A 34 11.76 -34.27 16.18
CA VAL A 34 13.16 -33.95 16.41
C VAL A 34 13.54 -34.39 17.83
N PRO A 35 14.65 -35.12 18.02
CA PRO A 35 15.05 -35.64 19.34
C PRO A 35 15.19 -34.58 20.44
N TYR A 36 15.46 -33.34 20.04
CA TYR A 36 15.67 -32.21 20.95
C TYR A 36 14.39 -31.42 21.27
N VAL A 37 13.25 -31.72 20.60
CA VAL A 37 11.98 -31.03 20.80
C VAL A 37 11.04 -31.93 21.60
N LYS A 38 10.83 -31.59 22.86
CA LYS A 38 9.92 -32.34 23.74
C LYS A 38 8.46 -32.01 23.44
N PRO A 39 7.51 -32.91 23.77
CA PRO A 39 6.08 -32.66 23.59
C PRO A 39 5.60 -31.37 24.26
N GLU A 40 6.11 -31.03 25.44
CA GLU A 40 5.73 -29.80 26.13
C GLU A 40 6.21 -28.56 25.37
N THR A 41 7.37 -28.65 24.70
CA THR A 41 7.91 -27.57 23.86
C THR A 41 7.08 -27.36 22.60
N LYS A 42 6.47 -28.42 22.05
CA LYS A 42 5.59 -28.31 20.87
C LYS A 42 4.37 -27.42 21.13
N ILE A 43 3.88 -27.34 22.37
CA ILE A 43 2.75 -26.46 22.71
C ILE A 43 3.13 -24.98 22.47
N PHE A 44 4.30 -24.56 22.98
CA PHE A 44 4.80 -23.20 22.78
C PHE A 44 5.17 -22.90 21.32
N LEU A 45 5.67 -23.90 20.58
CA LEU A 45 5.94 -23.76 19.15
C LEU A 45 4.65 -23.58 18.34
N ASN A 46 3.57 -24.28 18.68
CA ASN A 46 2.26 -24.08 18.04
C ASN A 46 1.73 -22.66 18.29
N ASP A 47 1.82 -22.14 19.51
CA ASP A 47 1.43 -20.75 19.80
C ASP A 47 2.28 -19.74 18.99
N THR A 48 3.58 -19.99 18.85
CA THR A 48 4.47 -19.16 18.02
C THR A 48 4.09 -19.25 16.53
N LEU A 49 3.69 -20.42 16.05
CA LEU A 49 3.19 -20.62 14.69
C LEU A 49 1.90 -19.81 14.46
N ASP A 50 0.97 -19.84 15.41
CA ASP A 50 -0.28 -19.07 15.37
C ASP A 50 -0.02 -17.56 15.41
N HIS A 51 0.96 -17.10 16.20
CA HIS A 51 1.42 -15.72 16.17
C HIS A 51 2.01 -15.35 14.81
N SER A 52 2.83 -16.22 14.21
CA SER A 52 3.41 -15.98 12.89
C SER A 52 2.33 -15.87 11.81
N LEU A 53 1.30 -16.70 11.86
CA LEU A 53 0.17 -16.64 10.93
C LEU A 53 -0.62 -15.32 11.08
N ARG A 54 -0.94 -14.92 12.32
CA ARG A 54 -1.58 -13.63 12.60
C ARG A 54 -0.77 -12.43 12.10
N LEU A 55 0.56 -12.48 12.24
CA LEU A 55 1.43 -11.42 11.71
C LEU A 55 1.41 -11.36 10.18
N ILE A 56 1.36 -12.52 9.50
CA ILE A 56 1.25 -12.55 8.04
C ILE A 56 -0.06 -11.88 7.58
N GLU A 57 -1.19 -12.23 8.19
CA GLU A 57 -2.49 -11.61 7.88
C GLU A 57 -2.50 -10.10 8.14
N LEU A 58 -1.89 -9.66 9.25
CA LEU A 58 -1.76 -8.23 9.56
C LEU A 58 -0.94 -7.49 8.50
N VAL A 59 0.17 -8.08 8.06
CA VAL A 59 1.04 -7.51 7.01
C VAL A 59 0.30 -7.44 5.68
N GLU A 60 -0.49 -8.44 5.33
CA GLU A 60 -1.32 -8.43 4.12
C GLU A 60 -2.37 -7.31 4.18
N THR A 61 -3.08 -7.20 5.30
CA THR A 61 -4.04 -6.12 5.54
C THR A 61 -3.39 -4.74 5.41
N GLN A 62 -2.19 -4.56 5.98
CA GLN A 62 -1.44 -3.31 5.86
C GLN A 62 -1.03 -3.00 4.41
N ARG A 63 -0.64 -4.02 3.64
CA ARG A 63 -0.29 -3.84 2.22
C ARG A 63 -1.48 -3.43 1.38
N ASP A 64 -2.65 -3.98 1.65
CA ASP A 64 -3.88 -3.61 0.94
C ASP A 64 -4.29 -2.18 1.27
N MET A 65 -4.22 -1.78 2.54
CA MET A 65 -4.41 -0.38 2.95
C MET A 65 -3.42 0.58 2.28
N LEU A 66 -2.12 0.23 2.24
CA LEU A 66 -1.10 1.05 1.58
C LEU A 66 -1.37 1.19 0.08
N THR A 67 -1.88 0.15 -0.56
CA THR A 67 -2.26 0.18 -1.99
C THR A 67 -3.43 1.13 -2.20
N GLY A 68 -4.48 1.05 -1.37
CA GLY A 68 -5.61 1.97 -1.43
C GLY A 68 -5.21 3.44 -1.18
N LEU A 69 -4.27 3.70 -0.28
CA LEU A 69 -3.75 5.05 -0.04
C LEU A 69 -2.97 5.61 -1.23
N ILE A 70 -2.19 4.76 -1.92
CA ILE A 70 -1.47 5.14 -3.14
C ILE A 70 -2.47 5.51 -4.25
N GLU A 71 -3.50 4.68 -4.45
CA GLU A 71 -4.54 4.91 -5.45
C GLU A 71 -5.35 6.17 -5.17
N MET A 72 -5.73 6.38 -3.90
CA MET A 72 -6.42 7.60 -3.46
C MET A 72 -5.56 8.85 -3.72
N HIS A 73 -4.25 8.79 -3.46
CA HIS A 73 -3.35 9.92 -3.72
C HIS A 73 -3.29 10.27 -5.21
N VAL A 74 -3.22 9.26 -6.09
CA VAL A 74 -3.26 9.45 -7.54
C VAL A 74 -4.60 10.07 -7.97
N SER A 75 -5.71 9.56 -7.44
CA SER A 75 -7.04 10.08 -7.73
C SER A 75 -7.20 11.56 -7.33
N LEU A 76 -6.72 11.95 -6.14
CA LEU A 76 -6.72 13.35 -5.71
C LEU A 76 -5.86 14.26 -6.61
N SER A 77 -4.72 13.75 -7.09
CA SER A 77 -3.88 14.49 -8.04
C SER A 77 -4.57 14.70 -9.38
N GLN A 78 -5.31 13.70 -9.87
CA GLN A 78 -6.11 13.80 -11.09
C GLN A 78 -7.27 14.78 -10.91
N ALA A 79 -7.98 14.72 -9.78
CA ALA A 79 -9.06 15.66 -9.46
C ALA A 79 -8.57 17.11 -9.46
N ARG A 80 -7.44 17.39 -8.80
CA ARG A 80 -6.81 18.72 -8.81
C ARG A 80 -6.45 19.18 -10.23
N THR A 81 -5.97 18.27 -11.06
CA THR A 81 -5.62 18.59 -12.46
C THR A 81 -6.87 18.93 -13.26
N SER A 82 -7.96 18.18 -13.08
CA SER A 82 -9.27 18.45 -13.67
C SER A 82 -9.80 19.83 -13.25
N ASP A 83 -9.63 20.20 -11.98
CA ASP A 83 -10.03 21.52 -11.48
C ASP A 83 -9.22 22.63 -12.16
N VAL A 84 -7.90 22.49 -12.25
CA VAL A 84 -7.03 23.48 -12.92
C VAL A 84 -7.42 23.67 -14.40
N ILE A 85 -7.71 22.57 -15.12
CA ILE A 85 -8.17 22.63 -16.51
C ILE A 85 -9.53 23.33 -16.60
N SER A 86 -10.44 23.05 -15.66
CA SER A 86 -11.75 23.69 -15.60
C SER A 86 -11.63 25.21 -15.43
N TYR A 87 -10.77 25.66 -14.50
CA TYR A 87 -10.49 27.09 -14.32
C TYR A 87 -9.92 27.74 -15.58
N LEU A 88 -8.92 27.11 -16.22
CA LEU A 88 -8.34 27.64 -17.47
C LEU A 88 -9.39 27.74 -18.59
N THR A 89 -10.29 26.77 -18.67
CA THR A 89 -11.38 26.74 -19.67
C THR A 89 -12.35 27.89 -19.44
N ILE A 90 -12.79 28.11 -18.20
CA ILE A 90 -13.70 29.22 -17.84
C ILE A 90 -13.08 30.57 -18.24
N VAL A 91 -11.81 30.80 -17.89
CA VAL A 91 -11.09 32.01 -18.26
C VAL A 91 -11.01 32.15 -19.78
N SER A 92 -10.64 31.08 -20.49
CA SER A 92 -10.51 31.09 -21.96
C SER A 92 -11.84 31.41 -22.66
N VAL A 93 -12.94 30.82 -22.22
CA VAL A 93 -14.29 31.07 -22.77
C VAL A 93 -14.68 32.55 -22.65
N ILE A 94 -14.24 33.25 -21.60
CA ILE A 94 -14.48 34.69 -21.43
C ILE A 94 -13.57 35.51 -22.36
N PHE A 95 -12.28 35.20 -22.41
CA PHE A 95 -11.30 36.02 -23.12
C PHE A 95 -11.32 35.84 -24.64
N ILE A 96 -11.63 34.64 -25.17
CA ILE A 96 -11.67 34.38 -26.61
C ILE A 96 -12.62 35.34 -27.36
N PRO A 97 -13.91 35.48 -26.99
CA PRO A 97 -14.82 36.40 -27.68
C PRO A 97 -14.44 37.87 -27.47
N LEU A 98 -13.97 38.25 -26.28
CA LEU A 98 -13.53 39.62 -25.99
C LEU A 98 -12.31 40.00 -26.85
N THR A 99 -11.33 39.10 -26.98
CA THR A 99 -10.14 39.30 -27.79
C THR A 99 -10.49 39.34 -29.28
N PHE A 100 -11.43 38.50 -29.73
CA PHE A 100 -11.95 38.56 -31.09
C PHE A 100 -12.59 39.92 -31.40
N LEU A 101 -13.45 40.43 -30.51
CA LEU A 101 -14.05 41.76 -30.67
C LEU A 101 -13.00 42.86 -30.71
N ALA A 102 -12.03 42.84 -29.78
CA ALA A 102 -10.94 43.81 -29.76
C ALA A 102 -10.07 43.75 -31.03
N GLY A 103 -9.82 42.56 -31.58
CA GLY A 103 -9.04 42.39 -32.80
C GLY A 103 -9.78 42.75 -34.10
N VAL A 104 -11.12 42.80 -34.10
CA VAL A 104 -11.90 43.25 -35.26
C VAL A 104 -12.05 44.78 -35.29
N TRP A 105 -12.08 45.43 -34.11
CA TRP A 105 -12.37 46.87 -33.98
C TRP A 105 -11.17 47.73 -33.53
N GLY A 106 -10.05 47.11 -33.16
CA GLY A 106 -8.75 47.77 -32.96
C GLY A 106 -7.86 47.59 -34.18
#